data_AF-A0A949LDI9-F1
#
_entry.id   AF-A0A949LDI9-F1
#
_cell.length_a   1.000
_cell.length_b   1.000
_cell.length_c   1.000
_cell.angle_alpha   90.00
_cell.angle_beta   90.00
_cell.angle_gamma   90.00
#
_symmetry.space_group_name_H-M   'P 1'
#
loop_
_entity.id
_entity.type
_entity.pdbx_description
1 polymer ?
#
loop_
_entity_poly.entity_id
_entity_poly.type
_entity_poly.pdbx_seq_one_letter_code
_entity_poly.pdbx_strand_id
1 'polypeptide(L)'
;MHTSEAPRLLVSGGWEFMNPDGTTPDTRVLESLMQAYGLLRYDIGLAGQSEAQTLAGLGIEPEPVRQTAENTPFTVIETASGDRIGFIRFPSLPQGKDIPPQRLIENISRQIRQERASVRLIVALSDWGWVGEREYLAQKPGFVPDILLGSGRGSGVNGRIEANGRCLWVRPYDKGQTVSQIQVQSWPERTASFKWSEPGTIMPTTIGLGDQYDDNPDVSAILQ
;
A
#
# COMPACT_ATOMS: atom_id res chain seq x y z
N MET A 1 -15.30 -20.56 -2.25
CA MET A 1 -14.75 -19.25 -2.65
C MET A 1 -15.83 -18.53 -3.43
N HIS A 2 -16.44 -17.46 -2.89
CA HIS A 2 -17.26 -16.58 -3.71
C HIS A 2 -16.30 -15.75 -4.56
N THR A 3 -16.13 -16.13 -5.83
CA THR A 3 -15.50 -15.24 -6.81
C THR A 3 -16.51 -14.12 -7.09
N SER A 4 -16.26 -12.96 -6.50
CA SER A 4 -16.96 -11.74 -6.89
C SER A 4 -16.54 -11.39 -8.31
N GLU A 5 -17.48 -11.03 -9.18
CA GLU A 5 -17.19 -10.47 -10.51
C GLU A 5 -16.67 -9.02 -10.44
N ALA A 6 -16.59 -8.44 -9.23
CA ALA A 6 -16.03 -7.10 -9.04
C ALA A 6 -14.56 -7.03 -9.48
N PRO A 7 -14.12 -5.91 -10.09
CA PRO A 7 -12.72 -5.69 -10.40
C PRO A 7 -11.82 -5.89 -9.17
N ARG A 8 -10.69 -6.58 -9.36
CA ARG A 8 -9.70 -6.83 -8.33
C ARG A 8 -8.39 -6.16 -8.72
N LEU A 9 -7.78 -5.46 -7.77
CA LEU A 9 -6.44 -4.92 -7.89
C LEU A 9 -5.53 -5.53 -6.82
N LEU A 10 -4.33 -5.93 -7.21
CA LEU A 10 -3.27 -6.40 -6.35
C LEU A 10 -2.30 -5.25 -6.10
N VAL A 11 -2.05 -4.96 -4.82
CA VAL A 11 -1.24 -3.81 -4.40
C VAL A 11 -0.11 -4.26 -3.50
N SER A 12 1.12 -3.86 -3.80
CA SER A 12 2.29 -4.11 -2.94
C SER A 12 2.71 -2.86 -2.17
N GLY A 13 3.17 -3.08 -0.93
CA GLY A 13 3.73 -2.03 -0.08
C GLY A 13 5.23 -1.84 -0.32
N GLY A 14 5.85 -0.93 0.43
CA GLY A 14 7.30 -0.88 0.57
C GLY A 14 7.80 -1.84 1.64
N TRP A 15 9.13 -2.05 1.70
CA TRP A 15 9.80 -3.00 2.62
C TRP A 15 9.62 -4.47 2.25
N GLU A 16 9.54 -4.78 0.96
CA GLU A 16 9.41 -6.16 0.47
C GLU A 16 10.78 -6.80 0.17
N PHE A 17 11.81 -5.99 -0.05
CA PHE A 17 13.18 -6.41 -0.38
C PHE A 17 14.21 -5.97 0.65
N MET A 18 13.77 -5.36 1.75
CA MET A 18 14.61 -4.98 2.87
C MET A 18 13.89 -5.30 4.17
N ASN A 19 14.66 -5.68 5.19
CA ASN A 19 14.11 -5.80 6.53
C ASN A 19 13.75 -4.41 7.08
N PRO A 20 12.74 -4.29 7.96
CA PRO A 20 12.36 -3.01 8.57
C PRO A 20 13.45 -2.32 9.41
N ASP A 21 14.55 -3.01 9.73
CA ASP A 21 15.72 -2.44 10.39
C ASP A 21 16.76 -1.85 9.41
N GLY A 22 16.49 -1.94 8.10
CA GLY A 22 17.36 -1.48 7.02
C GLY A 22 18.39 -2.51 6.57
N THR A 23 18.43 -3.70 7.15
CA THR A 23 19.28 -4.78 6.64
C THR A 23 18.72 -5.34 5.34
N THR A 24 19.62 -5.74 4.44
CA THR A 24 19.26 -6.30 3.14
C THR A 24 19.67 -7.77 3.10
N PRO A 25 18.82 -8.67 2.59
CA PRO A 25 19.24 -10.03 2.23
C PRO A 25 20.43 -10.05 1.26
N ASP A 26 21.09 -11.20 1.13
CA ASP A 26 22.12 -11.40 0.11
C ASP A 26 21.55 -11.20 -1.30
N THR A 27 22.37 -10.71 -2.24
CA THR A 27 21.95 -10.38 -3.61
C THR A 27 21.22 -11.53 -4.31
N ARG A 28 21.70 -12.76 -4.17
CA ARG A 28 21.04 -13.95 -4.77
C ARG A 28 19.63 -14.16 -4.24
N VAL A 29 19.40 -13.91 -2.95
CA VAL A 29 18.06 -14.00 -2.33
C VAL A 29 17.16 -12.90 -2.88
N LEU A 30 17.68 -11.67 -3.05
CA LEU A 30 16.92 -10.58 -3.65
C LEU A 30 16.52 -10.86 -5.10
N GLU A 31 17.41 -11.45 -5.90
CA GLU A 31 17.11 -11.85 -7.28
C GLU A 31 15.99 -12.90 -7.33
N SER A 32 16.06 -13.94 -6.49
CA SER A 32 15.00 -14.94 -6.36
C SER A 32 13.69 -14.31 -5.89
N LEU A 33 13.72 -13.42 -4.89
CA LEU A 33 12.53 -12.70 -4.43
C LEU A 33 11.93 -11.87 -5.58
N MET A 34 12.74 -11.16 -6.37
CA MET A 34 12.25 -10.36 -7.48
C MET A 34 11.52 -11.21 -8.52
N GLN A 35 12.07 -12.38 -8.85
CA GLN A 35 11.41 -13.33 -9.75
C GLN A 35 10.08 -13.83 -9.18
N ALA A 36 10.04 -14.19 -7.89
CA ALA A 36 8.83 -14.62 -7.22
C ALA A 36 7.75 -13.53 -7.19
N TYR A 37 8.12 -12.28 -6.89
CA TYR A 37 7.21 -11.13 -6.92
C TYR A 37 6.64 -10.90 -8.33
N GLY A 38 7.44 -11.08 -9.37
CA GLY A 38 6.99 -10.99 -10.77
C GLY A 38 5.88 -11.98 -11.13
N LEU A 39 5.78 -13.12 -10.42
CA LEU A 39 4.69 -14.07 -10.60
C LEU A 39 3.37 -13.62 -9.94
N LEU A 40 3.44 -12.75 -8.93
CA LEU A 40 2.26 -12.21 -8.23
C LEU A 40 1.50 -11.19 -9.07
N ARG A 41 2.17 -10.56 -10.06
CA ARG A 41 1.58 -9.62 -11.02
C ARG A 41 0.81 -8.50 -10.33
N TYR A 42 1.49 -7.77 -9.46
CA TYR A 42 0.91 -6.58 -8.82
C TYR A 42 0.48 -5.57 -9.89
N ASP A 43 -0.67 -4.93 -9.68
CA ASP A 43 -1.12 -3.84 -10.56
C ASP A 43 -0.40 -2.53 -10.22
N ILE A 44 -0.01 -2.39 -8.94
CA ILE A 44 0.72 -1.22 -8.45
C ILE A 44 1.53 -1.57 -7.20
N GLY A 45 2.69 -0.91 -7.04
CA GLY A 45 3.52 -1.05 -5.86
C GLY A 45 4.22 0.23 -5.43
N LEU A 46 4.60 0.29 -4.16
CA LEU A 46 5.52 1.28 -3.60
C LEU A 46 6.92 0.66 -3.47
N ALA A 47 7.93 1.31 -4.02
CA ALA A 47 9.30 1.12 -3.57
C ALA A 47 9.63 2.23 -2.58
N GLY A 48 10.02 1.87 -1.36
CA GLY A 48 10.57 2.84 -0.41
C GLY A 48 11.88 3.43 -0.95
N GLN A 49 12.24 4.66 -0.57
CA GLN A 49 13.42 5.33 -1.12
C GLN A 49 14.72 4.54 -0.84
N SER A 50 14.89 4.00 0.37
CA SER A 50 16.06 3.18 0.72
C SER A 50 16.09 1.86 -0.02
N GLU A 51 14.93 1.25 -0.23
CA GLU A 51 14.77 0.00 -0.99
C GLU A 51 15.16 0.22 -2.45
N ALA A 52 14.62 1.26 -3.09
CA ALA A 52 14.96 1.62 -4.46
C ALA A 52 16.46 1.93 -4.62
N GLN A 53 17.07 2.66 -3.70
CA GLN A 53 18.50 2.96 -3.72
C GLN A 53 19.36 1.69 -3.57
N THR A 54 18.96 0.78 -2.70
CA THR A 54 19.66 -0.48 -2.46
C THR A 54 19.62 -1.37 -3.69
N LEU A 55 18.43 -1.56 -4.28
CA LEU A 55 18.26 -2.34 -5.50
C LEU A 55 19.07 -1.76 -6.67
N ALA A 56 19.00 -0.43 -6.87
CA ALA A 56 19.79 0.26 -7.89
C ALA A 56 21.31 0.08 -7.67
N GLY A 57 21.79 0.15 -6.43
CA GLY A 57 23.20 -0.08 -6.08
C GLY A 57 23.68 -1.50 -6.38
N LEU A 58 22.75 -2.46 -6.41
CA LEU A 58 23.00 -3.86 -6.77
C LEU A 58 22.77 -4.16 -8.27
N GLY A 59 22.33 -3.18 -9.05
CA GLY A 59 21.95 -3.38 -10.46
C GLY A 59 20.68 -4.22 -10.64
N ILE A 60 19.84 -4.30 -9.61
CA ILE A 60 18.56 -5.02 -9.66
C ILE A 60 17.46 -4.01 -9.96
N GLU A 61 16.70 -4.25 -11.03
CA GLU A 61 15.55 -3.42 -11.41
C GLU A 61 14.26 -4.07 -10.87
N PRO A 62 13.44 -3.35 -10.08
CA PRO A 62 12.15 -3.86 -9.65
C PRO A 62 11.13 -3.91 -10.80
N GLU A 63 10.02 -4.61 -10.58
CA GLU A 63 8.88 -4.57 -11.52
C GLU A 63 8.46 -3.12 -11.83
N PRO A 64 8.13 -2.78 -13.09
CA PRO A 64 7.83 -1.40 -13.49
C PRO A 64 6.70 -0.73 -12.70
N VAL A 65 5.76 -1.50 -12.18
CA VAL A 65 4.63 -1.02 -11.36
C VAL A 65 5.04 -0.55 -9.96
N ARG A 66 6.22 -0.98 -9.50
CA ARG A 66 6.78 -0.63 -8.20
C ARG A 66 7.69 0.58 -8.35
N GLN A 67 7.17 1.73 -7.94
CA GLN A 67 7.84 3.02 -8.11
C GLN A 67 7.99 3.73 -6.77
N THR A 68 8.94 4.64 -6.68
CA THR A 68 9.03 5.60 -5.57
C THR A 68 8.01 6.73 -5.76
N ALA A 69 7.76 7.51 -4.71
CA ALA A 69 6.95 8.71 -4.81
C ALA A 69 7.62 9.81 -5.66
N GLU A 70 8.95 9.87 -5.67
CA GLU A 70 9.71 10.86 -6.45
C GLU A 70 9.61 10.59 -7.96
N ASN A 71 9.58 9.32 -8.36
CA ASN A 71 9.50 8.93 -9.76
C ASN A 71 8.06 9.01 -10.27
N THR A 72 7.13 8.35 -9.57
CA THR A 72 5.72 8.29 -9.97
C THR A 72 4.81 8.51 -8.76
N PRO A 73 4.58 9.79 -8.35
CA PRO A 73 3.83 10.11 -7.14
C PRO A 73 2.34 9.75 -7.22
N PHE A 74 1.78 9.68 -8.43
CA PHE A 74 0.37 9.37 -8.66
C PHE A 74 0.22 8.46 -9.87
N THR A 75 -0.64 7.46 -9.76
CA THR A 75 -0.98 6.53 -10.84
C THR A 75 -2.49 6.33 -10.85
N VAL A 76 -3.12 6.34 -12.02
CA VAL A 76 -4.54 6.02 -12.18
C VAL A 76 -4.66 4.66 -12.85
N ILE A 77 -5.44 3.77 -12.25
CA ILE A 77 -5.84 2.51 -12.85
C ILE A 77 -7.33 2.58 -13.13
N GLU A 78 -7.71 2.32 -14.38
CA GLU A 78 -9.11 2.19 -14.78
C GLU A 78 -9.52 0.72 -14.67
N THR A 79 -10.60 0.45 -13.95
CA THR A 79 -11.15 -0.90 -13.81
C THR A 79 -11.82 -1.35 -15.11
N ALA A 80 -12.10 -2.65 -15.23
CA ALA A 80 -12.89 -3.17 -16.34
C ALA A 80 -14.31 -2.56 -16.45
N SER A 81 -14.83 -1.99 -15.36
CA SER A 81 -16.10 -1.24 -15.32
C SER A 81 -15.98 0.22 -15.74
N GLY A 82 -14.77 0.72 -16.07
CA GLY A 82 -14.50 2.11 -16.42
C GLY A 82 -14.32 3.03 -15.21
N ASP A 83 -14.29 2.49 -13.99
CA ASP A 83 -14.07 3.28 -12.78
C ASP A 83 -12.59 3.60 -12.61
N ARG A 84 -12.27 4.88 -12.38
CA ARG A 84 -10.88 5.32 -12.19
C ARG A 84 -10.50 5.30 -10.72
N ILE A 85 -9.47 4.57 -10.37
CA ILE A 85 -8.89 4.49 -9.02
C ILE A 85 -7.52 5.16 -9.04
N GLY A 86 -7.37 6.19 -8.20
CA GLY A 86 -6.12 6.92 -8.05
C GLY A 86 -5.29 6.33 -6.92
N PHE A 87 -4.01 6.11 -7.18
CA PHE A 87 -3.05 5.65 -6.20
C PHE A 87 -1.98 6.70 -5.98
N ILE A 88 -1.82 7.14 -4.73
CA ILE A 88 -0.80 8.11 -4.34
C ILE A 88 0.29 7.37 -3.55
N ARG A 89 1.54 7.55 -3.96
CA ARG A 89 2.70 7.07 -3.19
C ARG A 89 3.15 8.18 -2.27
N PHE A 90 3.19 7.92 -0.97
CA PHE A 90 3.73 8.87 -0.02
C PHE A 90 5.27 8.86 -0.10
N PRO A 91 5.93 10.02 -0.16
CA PRO A 91 7.38 10.09 -0.08
C PRO A 91 7.89 9.49 1.22
N SER A 92 8.95 8.67 1.15
CA SER A 92 9.56 8.06 2.33
C SER A 92 10.04 9.11 3.33
N LEU A 93 10.00 8.77 4.62
CA LEU A 93 10.58 9.64 5.64
C LEU A 93 12.11 9.55 5.62
N PRO A 94 12.82 10.63 5.99
CA PRO A 94 14.26 10.58 6.20
C PRO A 94 14.64 9.52 7.24
N GLN A 95 15.81 8.90 7.07
CA GLN A 95 16.30 7.88 8.00
C GLN A 95 16.26 8.36 9.47
N GLY A 96 15.74 7.50 10.35
CA GLY A 96 15.61 7.79 11.79
C GLY A 96 14.50 8.78 12.14
N LYS A 97 13.61 9.11 11.20
CA LYS A 97 12.39 9.89 11.45
C LYS A 97 11.16 9.00 11.30
N ASP A 98 10.37 8.94 12.37
CA ASP A 98 9.11 8.20 12.38
C ASP A 98 7.89 9.11 12.29
N ILE A 99 8.06 10.44 12.28
CA ILE A 99 6.96 11.41 12.24
C ILE A 99 7.08 12.26 10.97
N PRO A 100 6.05 12.30 10.11
CA PRO A 100 6.06 13.14 8.92
C PRO A 100 6.05 14.62 9.30
N PRO A 101 6.91 15.46 8.68
CA PRO A 101 6.89 16.90 8.93
C PRO A 101 5.61 17.53 8.37
N GLN A 102 5.10 18.56 9.04
CA GLN A 102 3.86 19.26 8.65
C GLN A 102 3.82 19.67 7.17
N ARG A 103 4.95 20.16 6.62
CA ARG A 103 5.04 20.54 5.20
C ARG A 103 4.79 19.37 4.25
N LEU A 104 5.23 18.16 4.60
CA LEU A 104 4.97 16.96 3.80
C LEU A 104 3.48 16.61 3.84
N ILE A 105 2.86 16.68 5.02
CA ILE A 105 1.42 16.45 5.21
C ILE A 105 0.58 17.43 4.38
N GLU A 106 0.96 18.71 4.37
CA GLU A 106 0.28 19.75 3.58
C GLU A 106 0.40 19.51 2.07
N ASN A 107 1.57 19.07 1.61
CA ASN A 107 1.80 18.73 0.21
C ASN A 107 0.93 17.53 -0.21
N ILE A 108 0.91 16.47 0.60
CA ILE A 108 0.07 15.28 0.39
C ILE A 108 -1.41 15.67 0.38
N SER A 109 -1.85 16.48 1.35
CA SER A 109 -3.24 16.98 1.42
C SER A 109 -3.62 17.74 0.15
N ARG A 110 -2.72 18.57 -0.38
CA ARG A 110 -2.94 19.32 -1.61
C ARG A 110 -3.05 18.41 -2.82
N GLN A 111 -2.16 17.43 -2.95
CA GLN A 111 -2.19 16.45 -4.03
C GLN A 111 -3.50 15.63 -3.99
N ILE A 112 -3.87 15.09 -2.82
CA ILE A 112 -5.14 14.38 -2.65
C ILE A 112 -6.30 15.26 -3.09
N ARG A 113 -6.36 16.53 -2.65
CA ARG A 113 -7.41 17.47 -3.04
C ARG A 113 -7.49 17.66 -4.56
N GLN A 114 -6.34 17.81 -5.21
CA GLN A 114 -6.26 18.03 -6.66
C GLN A 114 -6.76 16.81 -7.44
N GLU A 115 -6.32 15.62 -7.04
CA GLU A 115 -6.64 14.39 -7.76
C GLU A 115 -8.05 13.85 -7.46
N ARG A 116 -8.64 14.23 -6.32
CA ARG A 116 -9.93 13.66 -5.88
C ARG A 116 -11.08 13.85 -6.87
N ALA A 117 -11.03 14.88 -7.71
CA ALA A 117 -12.04 15.14 -8.72
C ALA A 117 -11.90 14.23 -9.96
N SER A 118 -10.72 13.65 -10.21
CA SER A 118 -10.42 12.86 -11.41
C SER A 118 -10.66 11.35 -11.23
N VAL A 119 -10.87 10.89 -9.99
CA VAL A 119 -10.98 9.47 -9.62
C VAL A 119 -12.13 9.20 -8.64
N ARG A 120 -12.65 7.97 -8.65
CA ARG A 120 -13.72 7.54 -7.73
C ARG A 120 -13.22 7.13 -6.35
N LEU A 121 -11.95 6.71 -6.26
CA LEU A 121 -11.32 6.27 -5.02
C LEU A 121 -9.86 6.71 -5.02
N ILE A 122 -9.37 7.25 -3.90
CA ILE A 122 -7.95 7.51 -3.67
C ILE A 122 -7.42 6.51 -2.65
N VAL A 123 -6.43 5.72 -3.06
CA VAL A 123 -5.66 4.81 -2.21
C VAL A 123 -4.26 5.38 -2.05
N ALA A 124 -3.76 5.49 -0.82
CA ALA A 124 -2.39 5.88 -0.55
C ALA A 124 -1.54 4.67 -0.16
N LEU A 125 -0.29 4.64 -0.62
CA LEU A 125 0.75 3.68 -0.21
C LEU A 125 1.78 4.42 0.65
N SER A 126 2.08 3.88 1.82
CA SER A 126 3.01 4.47 2.80
C SER A 126 3.98 3.42 3.33
N ASP A 127 5.25 3.80 3.46
CA ASP A 127 6.32 2.99 4.07
C ASP A 127 6.76 3.54 5.44
N TRP A 128 6.00 4.48 6.02
CA TRP A 128 6.38 5.24 7.22
C TRP A 128 6.32 4.45 8.53
N GLY A 129 5.79 3.23 8.49
CA GLY A 129 5.57 2.45 9.70
C GLY A 129 4.38 2.94 10.52
N TRP A 130 4.05 2.15 11.54
CA TRP A 130 2.89 2.36 12.40
C TRP A 130 2.80 3.77 12.98
N VAL A 131 3.92 4.27 13.49
CA VAL A 131 3.96 5.55 14.21
C VAL A 131 3.67 6.70 13.24
N GLY A 132 4.37 6.78 12.12
CA GLY A 132 4.21 7.88 11.17
C GLY A 132 2.82 7.94 10.56
N GLU A 133 2.25 6.78 10.21
CA GLU A 133 0.91 6.67 9.65
C GLU A 133 -0.17 7.05 10.67
N ARG A 134 -0.04 6.57 11.91
CA ARG A 134 -0.97 6.94 12.99
C ARG A 134 -0.91 8.43 13.30
N GLU A 135 0.30 9.00 13.43
CA GLU A 135 0.46 10.43 13.69
C GLU A 135 -0.06 11.28 12.53
N TYR A 136 0.14 10.86 11.28
CA TYR A 136 -0.46 11.50 10.11
C TYR A 136 -2.00 11.54 10.20
N LEU A 137 -2.64 10.40 10.50
CA LEU A 137 -4.09 10.32 10.60
C LEU A 137 -4.65 11.10 11.82
N ALA A 138 -3.93 11.08 12.95
CA ALA A 138 -4.30 11.77 14.19
C ALA A 138 -4.27 13.29 14.06
N GLN A 139 -3.37 13.83 13.22
CA GLN A 139 -3.30 15.27 12.90
C GLN A 139 -4.50 15.78 12.10
N LYS A 140 -5.38 14.89 11.61
CA LYS A 140 -6.60 15.22 10.86
C LYS A 140 -6.31 16.20 9.72
N PRO A 141 -5.42 15.84 8.78
CA PRO A 141 -5.06 16.72 7.70
C PRO A 141 -6.30 17.13 6.89
N GLY A 142 -6.19 18.30 6.25
CA GLY A 142 -7.31 18.90 5.52
C GLY A 142 -7.93 17.92 4.52
N PHE A 143 -7.09 17.13 3.86
CA PHE A 143 -7.49 16.03 3.00
C PHE A 143 -6.71 14.76 3.37
N VAL A 144 -7.41 13.63 3.39
CA VAL A 144 -6.88 12.28 3.61
C VAL A 144 -7.24 11.42 2.40
N PRO A 145 -6.47 10.35 2.11
CA PRO A 145 -6.90 9.37 1.13
C PRO A 145 -8.16 8.65 1.64
N ASP A 146 -8.90 8.03 0.73
CA ASP A 146 -10.07 7.24 1.11
C ASP A 146 -9.62 5.92 1.79
N ILE A 147 -8.48 5.34 1.36
CA ILE A 147 -7.81 4.18 1.95
C ILE A 147 -6.30 4.49 2.09
N LEU A 148 -5.70 4.18 3.23
CA LEU A 148 -4.25 4.20 3.46
C LEU A 148 -3.74 2.78 3.68
N LEU A 149 -2.90 2.30 2.78
CA LEU A 149 -2.18 1.03 2.88
C LEU A 149 -0.78 1.32 3.41
N GLY A 150 -0.54 0.90 4.64
CA GLY A 150 0.72 1.12 5.33
C GLY A 150 1.61 -0.10 5.37
N SER A 151 2.91 0.12 5.39
CA SER A 151 3.94 -0.91 5.53
C SER A 151 5.06 -0.44 6.49
N GLY A 152 6.18 -1.16 6.54
CA GLY A 152 7.30 -0.84 7.42
C GLY A 152 7.10 -1.22 8.89
N ARG A 153 7.90 -0.64 9.79
CA ARG A 153 8.01 -1.06 11.20
C ARG A 153 6.68 -0.94 11.97
N GLY A 154 6.41 -1.91 12.85
CA GLY A 154 5.29 -1.89 13.81
C GLY A 154 4.12 -2.78 13.41
N SER A 155 3.08 -2.85 14.25
CA SER A 155 2.03 -3.89 14.19
C SER A 155 1.09 -3.85 12.98
N GLY A 156 0.62 -5.00 12.51
CA GLY A 156 -0.47 -5.07 11.54
C GLY A 156 -1.77 -4.37 12.00
N VAL A 157 -2.55 -3.87 11.05
CA VAL A 157 -3.88 -3.27 11.22
C VAL A 157 -4.86 -4.04 10.33
N ASN A 158 -5.75 -4.83 10.94
CA ASN A 158 -6.88 -5.45 10.23
C ASN A 158 -8.02 -4.44 10.01
N GLY A 159 -7.75 -3.36 9.28
CA GLY A 159 -8.71 -2.29 9.02
C GLY A 159 -9.06 -1.44 10.25
N ARG A 160 -8.77 -0.14 10.18
CA ARG A 160 -9.27 0.85 11.13
C ARG A 160 -9.80 2.06 10.40
N ILE A 161 -11.04 2.43 10.70
CA ILE A 161 -11.63 3.66 10.18
C ILE A 161 -11.13 4.83 11.05
N GLU A 162 -10.32 5.69 10.45
CA GLU A 162 -9.61 6.79 11.10
C GLU A 162 -9.97 8.15 10.47
N ALA A 163 -9.31 9.23 10.91
CA ALA A 163 -9.48 10.58 10.37
C ALA A 163 -10.96 11.07 10.37
N ASN A 164 -11.67 10.80 11.47
CA ASN A 164 -13.09 11.06 11.69
C ASN A 164 -14.04 10.30 10.73
N GLY A 165 -13.67 9.09 10.31
CA GLY A 165 -14.50 8.27 9.42
C GLY A 165 -14.11 8.35 7.95
N ARG A 166 -13.08 9.13 7.59
CA ARG A 166 -12.80 9.48 6.19
C ARG A 166 -11.76 8.60 5.52
N CYS A 167 -11.00 7.82 6.29
CA CYS A 167 -9.92 6.98 5.77
C CYS A 167 -10.01 5.59 6.42
N LEU A 168 -9.97 4.54 5.61
CA LEU A 168 -9.66 3.20 6.10
C LEU A 168 -8.14 3.03 6.13
N TRP A 169 -7.55 2.70 7.27
CA TRP A 169 -6.14 2.37 7.43
C TRP A 169 -5.94 0.87 7.57
N VAL A 170 -5.07 0.29 6.74
CA VAL A 170 -4.79 -1.14 6.70
C VAL A 170 -3.28 -1.36 6.65
N ARG A 171 -2.80 -2.34 7.42
CA ARG A 171 -1.41 -2.82 7.40
C ARG A 171 -1.45 -4.35 7.49
N PRO A 172 -0.89 -5.08 6.51
CA PRO A 172 -0.70 -6.52 6.65
C PRO A 172 0.15 -6.83 7.89
N TYR A 173 -0.01 -8.03 8.46
CA TYR A 173 0.90 -8.50 9.50
C TYR A 173 2.24 -8.93 8.88
N ASP A 174 3.31 -8.79 9.67
CA ASP A 174 4.68 -8.94 9.23
C ASP A 174 4.98 -10.30 8.57
N LYS A 175 6.04 -10.31 7.75
CA LYS A 175 6.64 -11.52 7.14
C LYS A 175 5.71 -12.29 6.22
N GLY A 176 4.78 -11.60 5.55
CA GLY A 176 3.89 -12.23 4.57
C GLY A 176 2.95 -13.26 5.18
N GLN A 177 2.74 -13.27 6.51
CA GLN A 177 1.83 -14.23 7.16
C GLN A 177 0.37 -13.99 6.80
N THR A 178 0.05 -12.83 6.22
CA THR A 178 -1.32 -12.46 5.89
C THR A 178 -1.41 -11.66 4.61
N VAL A 179 -2.53 -11.84 3.90
CA VAL A 179 -2.97 -10.94 2.83
C VAL A 179 -4.13 -10.10 3.35
N SER A 180 -4.05 -8.79 3.18
CA SER A 180 -5.18 -7.90 3.44
C SER A 180 -6.07 -7.81 2.21
N GLN A 181 -7.36 -8.14 2.37
CA GLN A 181 -8.40 -7.92 1.38
C GLN A 181 -9.28 -6.76 1.83
N ILE A 182 -9.60 -5.85 0.91
CA ILE A 182 -10.55 -4.76 1.17
C ILE A 182 -11.65 -4.84 0.12
N GLN A 183 -12.89 -5.04 0.56
CA GLN A 183 -14.05 -4.96 -0.31
C GLN A 183 -14.69 -3.58 -0.16
N VAL A 184 -14.69 -2.81 -1.23
CA VAL A 184 -15.40 -1.52 -1.31
C VAL A 184 -16.83 -1.81 -1.75
N GLN A 185 -17.78 -1.74 -0.83
CA GLN A 185 -19.20 -2.05 -1.09
C GLN A 185 -19.91 -0.89 -1.79
N SER A 186 -19.47 0.34 -1.53
CA SER A 186 -19.94 1.54 -2.22
C SER A 186 -18.83 2.57 -2.35
N TRP A 187 -18.89 3.36 -3.43
CA TRP A 187 -17.91 4.41 -3.68
C TRP A 187 -18.00 5.52 -2.62
N PRO A 188 -16.87 6.14 -2.25
CA PRO A 188 -16.89 7.27 -1.34
C PRO A 188 -17.55 8.47 -1.99
N GLU A 189 -18.55 9.03 -1.33
CA GLU A 189 -19.18 10.27 -1.79
C GLU A 189 -18.23 11.45 -1.59
N ARG A 190 -18.16 12.35 -2.58
CA ARG A 190 -17.31 13.56 -2.51
C ARG A 190 -17.97 14.68 -1.71
N THR A 191 -18.61 14.33 -0.59
CA THR A 191 -19.29 15.24 0.33
C THR A 191 -18.53 15.34 1.65
N ALA A 192 -18.69 16.45 2.36
CA ALA A 192 -18.04 16.64 3.67
C ALA A 192 -18.59 15.70 4.76
N SER A 193 -19.79 15.15 4.56
CA SER A 193 -20.48 14.26 5.50
C SER A 193 -20.18 12.79 5.30
N PHE A 194 -19.54 12.41 4.19
CA PHE A 194 -19.21 11.01 3.92
C PHE A 194 -18.34 10.41 5.03
N LYS A 195 -18.71 9.20 5.47
CA LYS A 195 -17.94 8.38 6.40
C LYS A 195 -18.03 6.93 6.00
N TRP A 196 -16.89 6.25 6.06
CA TRP A 196 -16.83 4.81 6.01
C TRP A 196 -17.59 4.18 7.18
N SER A 197 -18.11 2.99 6.94
CA SER A 197 -18.84 2.16 7.89
C SER A 197 -18.70 0.69 7.49
N GLU A 198 -18.51 -0.17 8.48
CA GLU A 198 -18.41 -1.62 8.29
C GLU A 198 -19.70 -2.30 8.76
N PRO A 199 -20.24 -3.31 8.04
CA PRO A 199 -19.82 -3.76 6.71
C PRO A 199 -20.46 -2.93 5.56
N GLY A 200 -21.12 -1.81 5.88
CA GLY A 200 -22.05 -1.14 4.96
C GLY A 200 -21.41 -0.53 3.71
N THR A 201 -20.30 0.17 3.85
CA THR A 201 -19.62 0.87 2.74
C THR A 201 -18.26 0.24 2.41
N ILE A 202 -17.62 -0.38 3.40
CA ILE A 202 -16.33 -1.04 3.25
C ILE A 202 -16.25 -2.26 4.17
N MET A 203 -15.48 -3.27 3.76
CA MET A 203 -15.24 -4.49 4.53
C MET A 203 -13.78 -4.91 4.37
N PRO A 204 -12.90 -4.53 5.32
CA PRO A 204 -11.54 -5.07 5.39
C PRO A 204 -11.57 -6.50 5.95
N THR A 205 -10.65 -7.34 5.49
CA THR A 205 -10.45 -8.70 5.99
C THR A 205 -8.98 -9.07 5.91
N THR A 206 -8.44 -9.66 6.97
CA THR A 206 -7.11 -10.26 6.96
C THR A 206 -7.23 -11.76 6.73
N ILE A 207 -6.59 -12.25 5.68
CA ILE A 207 -6.50 -13.67 5.34
C ILE A 207 -5.15 -14.17 5.82
N GLY A 208 -5.11 -15.06 6.81
CA GLY A 208 -3.86 -15.70 7.25
C GLY A 208 -3.40 -16.76 6.26
N LEU A 209 -2.14 -16.71 5.85
CA LEU A 209 -1.50 -17.68 4.95
C LEU A 209 -0.85 -18.79 5.78
N GLY A 210 -1.63 -19.83 6.08
CA GLY A 210 -1.14 -21.05 6.75
C GLY A 210 -1.35 -22.29 5.88
N ASP A 211 -1.13 -23.47 6.47
CA ASP A 211 -1.12 -24.79 5.81
C ASP A 211 -2.43 -25.16 5.07
N GLN A 212 -3.49 -24.35 5.20
CA GLN A 212 -4.71 -24.52 4.42
C GLN A 212 -4.58 -24.10 2.94
N TYR A 213 -3.46 -23.48 2.54
CA TYR A 213 -3.17 -23.11 1.16
C TYR A 213 -1.95 -23.88 0.67
N ASP A 214 -2.05 -24.44 -0.53
CA ASP A 214 -0.91 -25.08 -1.19
C ASP A 214 0.08 -24.01 -1.66
N ASP A 215 1.38 -24.30 -1.50
CA ASP A 215 2.44 -23.48 -2.06
C ASP A 215 2.33 -23.42 -3.59
N ASN A 216 2.60 -22.25 -4.16
CA ASN A 216 2.67 -22.12 -5.61
C ASN A 216 3.94 -22.82 -6.13
N PRO A 217 3.83 -23.84 -7.00
CA PRO A 217 4.97 -24.63 -7.44
C PRO A 217 6.00 -23.81 -8.23
N ASP A 218 5.57 -22.80 -8.98
CA ASP A 218 6.45 -21.92 -9.76
C ASP A 218 7.27 -21.02 -8.83
N VAL A 219 6.66 -20.52 -7.75
CA VAL A 219 7.36 -19.73 -6.72
C VAL A 219 8.32 -20.63 -5.94
N SER A 220 7.89 -21.83 -5.54
CA SER A 220 8.73 -22.77 -4.82
C SER A 220 9.98 -23.18 -5.60
N ALA A 221 9.88 -23.31 -6.92
CA ALA A 221 11.04 -23.63 -7.78
C ALA A 221 12.10 -22.50 -7.81
N ILE A 222 11.69 -21.24 -7.59
CA ILE A 222 12.60 -20.08 -7.57
C ILE A 222 13.34 -19.95 -6.24
N LEU A 223 12.74 -20.43 -5.14
CA LEU A 223 13.23 -20.27 -3.78
C LEU A 223 14.06 -21.47 -3.25
N GLN A 224 14.26 -22.51 -4.07
CA GLN A 224 15.15 -23.66 -3.80
C GLN A 224 16.61 -23.35 -4.15
#